data_AF-A0A7Y4WJ11-F1
#
_entry.id   AF-A0A7Y4WJ11-F1
#
_cell.length_a   1.000
_cell.length_b   1.000
_cell.length_c   1.000
_cell.angle_alpha   90.00
_cell.angle_beta   90.00
_cell.angle_gamma   90.00
#
_symmetry.space_group_name_H-M   'P 1'
#
loop_
_entity.id
_entity.type
_entity.pdbx_description
1 polymer ?
#
loop_
_entity_poly.entity_id
_entity_poly.type
_entity_poly.pdbx_seq_one_letter_code
_entity_poly.pdbx_strand_id
1 'polypeptide(L)'
;FGVRLQLALERVVAHLGGGANKAPVQRADLVASRARATAPANATSYPPGLTPADLDELFPPGMLARLSAALPDFDAELPGFASEHGQLVGVESRTSSPVRIARDPESLESPTVAGLYPCGEGAGYAGGIVSAALDGRRVAAAMARGLALG
;
A
#
# COMPACT_ATOMS: atom_id res chain seq x y z
N PHE A 1 -12.07 -4.70 -8.21
CA PHE A 1 -11.34 -5.81 -7.56
C PHE A 1 -10.40 -5.28 -6.48
N GLY A 2 -9.49 -4.34 -6.79
CA GLY A 2 -8.48 -3.84 -5.85
C GLY A 2 -9.02 -3.31 -4.51
N VAL A 3 -10.06 -2.46 -4.50
CA VAL A 3 -10.65 -1.94 -3.24
C VAL A 3 -11.08 -3.07 -2.30
N ARG A 4 -11.68 -4.14 -2.85
CA ARG A 4 -12.13 -5.28 -2.02
C ARG A 4 -10.96 -6.06 -1.44
N LEU A 5 -9.85 -6.19 -2.20
CA LEU A 5 -8.64 -6.83 -1.71
C LEU A 5 -8.00 -6.02 -0.58
N GLN A 6 -7.90 -4.69 -0.74
CA GLN A 6 -7.40 -3.81 0.33
C GLN A 6 -8.23 -3.96 1.61
N LEU A 7 -9.56 -3.87 1.50
CA LEU A 7 -10.45 -4.06 2.65
C LEU A 7 -10.35 -5.45 3.27
N ALA A 8 -10.14 -6.50 2.48
CA ALA A 8 -9.96 -7.85 2.99
C ALA A 8 -8.67 -7.97 3.81
N LEU A 9 -7.53 -7.48 3.27
CA LEU A 9 -6.25 -7.46 3.97
C LEU A 9 -6.33 -6.63 5.27
N GLU A 10 -6.94 -5.44 5.20
CA GLU A 10 -7.10 -4.55 6.35
C GLU A 10 -7.92 -5.19 7.48
N ARG A 11 -8.94 -6.00 7.14
CA ARG A 11 -9.72 -6.76 8.12
C ARG A 11 -8.92 -7.88 8.78
N VAL A 12 -8.11 -8.59 7.99
CA VAL A 12 -7.23 -9.65 8.53
C VAL A 12 -6.16 -9.04 9.44
N VAL A 13 -5.55 -7.90 9.05
CA VAL A 13 -4.65 -7.13 9.91
C VAL A 13 -5.30 -6.76 11.23
N ALA A 14 -6.51 -6.19 11.20
CA ALA A 14 -7.21 -5.80 12.42
C ALA A 14 -7.51 -6.99 13.33
N HIS A 15 -7.84 -8.15 12.74
CA HIS A 15 -8.07 -9.39 13.47
C HIS A 15 -6.78 -9.92 14.12
N LEU A 16 -5.72 -10.12 13.33
CA LEU A 16 -4.42 -10.62 13.82
C LEU A 16 -3.73 -9.65 14.77
N GLY A 17 -4.01 -8.35 14.64
CA GLY A 17 -3.57 -7.33 15.58
C GLY A 17 -4.17 -7.47 16.98
N GLY A 18 -5.29 -8.18 17.15
CA GLY A 18 -5.94 -8.39 18.44
C GLY A 18 -6.77 -7.19 18.93
N GLY A 19 -7.19 -6.32 18.00
CA GLY A 19 -7.99 -5.11 18.33
C GLY A 19 -7.16 -3.91 18.78
N ALA A 20 -7.85 -2.87 19.26
CA ALA A 20 -7.26 -1.60 19.70
C ALA A 20 -6.31 -0.92 18.67
N ASN A 21 -6.50 -1.19 17.38
CA ASN A 21 -5.65 -0.76 16.27
C ASN A 21 -4.18 -1.23 16.36
N LYS A 22 -3.88 -2.25 17.16
CA LYS A 22 -2.55 -2.89 17.14
C LYS A 22 -2.30 -3.55 15.78
N ALA A 23 -1.04 -3.61 15.36
CA ALA A 23 -0.65 -4.27 14.10
C ALA A 23 -0.04 -5.66 14.39
N PRO A 24 -0.32 -6.68 13.55
CA PRO A 24 0.40 -7.93 13.60
C PRO A 24 1.86 -7.72 13.21
N VAL A 25 2.77 -8.49 13.80
CA VAL A 25 4.20 -8.40 13.50
C VAL A 25 4.87 -9.77 13.51
N GLN A 26 5.87 -9.95 12.64
CA GLN A 26 6.76 -11.12 12.67
C GLN A 26 8.20 -10.70 12.39
N ARG A 27 9.13 -11.34 13.08
CA ARG A 27 10.57 -11.09 12.97
C ARG A 27 11.09 -11.46 11.58
N ALA A 28 12.00 -10.67 11.02
CA ALA A 28 12.38 -10.78 9.61
C ALA A 28 13.08 -12.11 9.29
N ASP A 29 13.91 -12.63 10.20
CA ASP A 29 14.57 -13.93 10.09
C ASP A 29 13.57 -15.10 10.06
N LEU A 30 12.49 -15.00 10.84
CA LEU A 30 11.40 -15.99 10.83
C LEU A 30 10.64 -15.96 9.50
N VAL A 31 10.38 -14.76 8.96
CA VAL A 31 9.75 -14.62 7.65
C VAL A 31 10.66 -15.15 6.54
N ALA A 32 11.96 -14.82 6.57
CA ALA A 32 12.94 -15.27 5.58
C ALA A 32 13.07 -16.80 5.57
N SER A 33 13.11 -17.42 6.75
CA SER A 33 13.19 -18.88 6.92
C SER A 33 11.86 -19.62 6.73
N ARG A 34 10.76 -18.91 6.46
CA ARG A 34 9.39 -19.49 6.38
C ARG A 34 8.94 -20.18 7.67
N ALA A 35 9.46 -19.75 8.80
CA ALA A 35 9.08 -20.30 10.09
C ALA A 35 7.65 -19.85 10.45
N ARG A 36 6.78 -20.82 10.74
CA ARG A 36 5.44 -20.59 11.34
C ARG A 36 5.55 -20.40 12.85
N ALA A 37 6.37 -19.44 13.25
CA ALA A 37 6.65 -19.15 14.65
C ALA A 37 6.57 -17.63 14.90
N THR A 38 6.22 -17.28 16.14
CA THR A 38 6.20 -15.90 16.63
C THR A 38 7.31 -15.69 17.66
N ALA A 39 7.89 -14.50 17.65
CA ALA A 39 8.82 -14.03 18.68
C ALA A 39 8.28 -12.72 19.28
N PRO A 40 8.74 -12.29 20.47
CA PRO A 40 8.43 -10.96 20.99
C PRO A 40 8.76 -9.87 19.94
N ALA A 41 7.89 -8.86 19.85
CA ALA A 41 8.10 -7.75 18.93
C ALA A 41 9.33 -6.91 19.34
N ASN A 42 10.11 -6.46 18.37
CA ASN A 42 11.14 -5.46 18.61
C ASN A 42 10.49 -4.09 18.88
N ALA A 43 11.27 -3.13 19.39
CA ALA A 43 10.80 -1.76 19.61
C ALA A 43 10.18 -1.17 18.32
N THR A 44 9.14 -0.36 18.48
CA THR A 44 8.39 0.19 17.34
C THR A 44 8.08 1.67 17.53
N SER A 45 8.01 2.39 16.42
CA SER A 45 7.46 3.74 16.35
C SER A 45 5.94 3.76 16.18
N TYR A 46 5.29 2.61 15.94
CA TYR A 46 3.84 2.51 15.75
C TYR A 46 3.10 2.66 17.10
N PRO A 47 2.44 3.80 17.39
CA PRO A 47 1.97 4.12 18.74
C PRO A 47 0.92 3.16 19.31
N PRO A 48 -0.03 2.60 18.54
CA PRO A 48 -0.97 1.61 19.07
C PRO A 48 -0.30 0.33 19.57
N GLY A 49 0.93 0.04 19.11
CA GLY A 49 1.69 -1.13 19.50
C GLY A 49 1.46 -2.35 18.59
N LEU A 50 2.16 -3.43 18.91
CA LEU A 50 2.27 -4.61 18.05
C LEU A 50 1.78 -5.87 18.76
N THR A 51 1.30 -6.83 17.97
CA THR A 51 0.91 -8.17 18.41
C THR A 51 1.71 -9.18 17.59
N PRO A 52 2.60 -9.99 18.18
CA PRO A 52 3.27 -11.06 17.46
C PRO A 52 2.26 -12.01 16.80
N ALA A 53 2.43 -12.29 15.51
CA ALA A 53 1.53 -13.13 14.72
C ALA A 53 2.28 -13.85 13.59
N ASP A 54 1.74 -14.97 13.09
CA ASP A 54 2.22 -15.61 11.86
C ASP A 54 1.67 -14.83 10.66
N LEU A 55 2.54 -14.16 9.89
CA LEU A 55 2.12 -13.38 8.73
C LEU A 55 1.68 -14.27 7.56
N ASP A 56 1.87 -15.58 7.61
CA ASP A 56 1.33 -16.49 6.58
C ASP A 56 -0.21 -16.51 6.63
N GLU A 57 -0.81 -16.20 7.79
CA GLU A 57 -2.26 -16.03 7.95
C GLU A 57 -2.77 -14.69 7.38
N LEU A 58 -1.87 -13.70 7.20
CA LEU A 58 -2.23 -12.37 6.75
C LEU A 58 -2.47 -12.30 5.24
N PHE A 59 -1.58 -12.95 4.47
CA PHE A 59 -1.51 -12.75 3.05
C PHE A 59 -2.20 -13.86 2.24
N PRO A 60 -2.82 -13.54 1.09
CA PRO A 60 -3.20 -14.55 0.11
C PRO A 60 -2.02 -15.46 -0.27
N PRO A 61 -2.29 -16.73 -0.63
CA PRO A 61 -1.25 -17.69 -0.98
C PRO A 61 -0.24 -17.12 -1.99
N GLY A 62 1.04 -17.21 -1.65
CA GLY A 62 2.14 -16.83 -2.53
C GLY A 62 2.63 -15.37 -2.39
N MET A 63 1.94 -14.48 -1.68
CA MET A 63 2.47 -13.11 -1.46
C MET A 63 3.59 -13.11 -0.42
N LEU A 64 3.36 -13.72 0.76
CA LEU A 64 4.43 -13.88 1.75
C LEU A 64 5.60 -14.66 1.15
N ALA A 65 5.32 -15.58 0.22
CA ALA A 65 6.36 -16.36 -0.44
C ALA A 65 7.39 -15.56 -1.21
N ARG A 66 6.92 -14.55 -1.93
CA ARG A 66 7.78 -13.63 -2.66
C ARG A 66 8.55 -12.72 -1.71
N LEU A 67 7.90 -12.29 -0.62
CA LEU A 67 8.53 -11.44 0.38
C LEU A 67 9.67 -12.18 1.10
N SER A 68 9.42 -13.40 1.58
CA SER A 68 10.43 -14.25 2.18
C SER A 68 11.61 -14.55 1.27
N ALA A 69 11.36 -14.72 -0.05
CA ALA A 69 12.42 -14.95 -1.03
C ALA A 69 13.28 -13.72 -1.29
N ALA A 70 12.74 -12.50 -1.15
CA ALA A 70 13.46 -11.25 -1.35
C ALA A 70 14.27 -10.80 -0.14
N LEU A 71 13.90 -11.21 1.08
CA LEU A 71 14.61 -10.82 2.31
C LEU A 71 16.11 -11.18 2.30
N PRO A 72 16.55 -12.38 1.85
CA PRO A 72 17.96 -12.71 1.71
C PRO A 72 18.71 -11.81 0.73
N ASP A 73 18.06 -11.39 -0.37
CA ASP A 73 18.68 -10.49 -1.35
C ASP A 73 18.94 -9.12 -0.72
N PHE A 74 17.98 -8.60 0.05
CA PHE A 74 18.18 -7.36 0.81
C PHE A 74 19.23 -7.50 1.91
N ASP A 75 19.34 -8.64 2.58
CA ASP A 75 20.36 -8.87 3.61
C ASP A 75 21.77 -8.92 3.01
N ALA A 76 21.91 -9.43 1.78
CA ALA A 76 23.17 -9.41 1.04
C ALA A 76 23.63 -7.99 0.67
N GLU A 77 22.69 -7.11 0.33
CA GLU A 77 22.98 -5.69 0.03
C GLU A 77 23.14 -4.84 1.29
N LEU A 78 22.37 -5.14 2.34
CA LEU A 78 22.32 -4.42 3.60
C LEU A 78 22.38 -5.43 4.77
N PRO A 79 23.60 -5.75 5.24
CA PRO A 79 23.80 -6.76 6.28
C PRO A 79 22.95 -6.50 7.53
N GLY A 80 22.16 -7.50 7.93
CA GLY A 80 21.27 -7.43 9.08
C GLY A 80 19.83 -7.06 8.74
N PHE A 81 19.51 -6.76 7.48
CA PHE A 81 18.15 -6.45 7.03
C PHE A 81 17.15 -7.58 7.33
N ALA A 82 17.56 -8.83 7.18
CA ALA A 82 16.73 -10.00 7.46
C ALA A 82 17.08 -10.68 8.80
N SER A 83 17.75 -9.97 9.70
CA SER A 83 18.13 -10.50 11.02
C SER A 83 16.98 -10.49 12.04
N GLU A 84 17.25 -11.02 13.23
CA GLU A 84 16.37 -10.95 14.38
C GLU A 84 16.07 -9.53 14.88
N HIS A 85 16.87 -8.54 14.48
CA HIS A 85 16.62 -7.13 14.77
C HIS A 85 15.60 -6.50 13.80
N GLY A 86 15.39 -7.10 12.63
CA GLY A 86 14.36 -6.71 11.67
C GLY A 86 12.99 -7.31 12.02
N GLN A 87 11.91 -6.61 11.67
CA GLN A 87 10.55 -7.12 11.80
C GLN A 87 9.61 -6.52 10.74
N LEU A 88 8.64 -7.30 10.29
CA LEU A 88 7.61 -6.90 9.34
C LEU A 88 6.32 -6.59 10.09
N VAL A 89 5.79 -5.39 9.89
CA VAL A 89 4.62 -4.86 10.62
C VAL A 89 3.43 -4.69 9.68
N GLY A 90 2.32 -5.35 9.99
CA GLY A 90 1.03 -5.13 9.34
C GLY A 90 1.04 -5.34 7.82
N VAL A 91 0.25 -4.52 7.12
CA VAL A 91 0.20 -4.45 5.67
C VAL A 91 0.17 -2.99 5.22
N GLU A 92 0.95 -2.67 4.20
CA GLU A 92 0.87 -1.39 3.50
C GLU A 92 -0.07 -1.54 2.29
N SER A 93 -1.38 -1.43 2.51
CA SER A 93 -2.41 -1.78 1.50
C SER A 93 -2.69 -0.68 0.47
N ARG A 94 -2.31 0.59 0.75
CA ARG A 94 -2.75 1.78 0.00
C ARG A 94 -1.59 2.54 -0.64
N THR A 95 -0.69 1.82 -1.31
CA THR A 95 0.48 2.38 -1.99
C THR A 95 0.14 3.19 -3.25
N SER A 96 -1.00 2.90 -3.86
CA SER A 96 -1.55 3.65 -5.00
C SER A 96 -3.05 3.35 -5.13
N SER A 97 -3.76 4.14 -5.95
CA SER A 97 -5.19 3.91 -6.16
C SER A 97 -5.45 2.55 -6.81
N PRO A 98 -6.36 1.74 -6.25
CA PRO A 98 -6.77 0.45 -6.82
C PRO A 98 -7.68 0.59 -8.06
N VAL A 99 -7.95 1.83 -8.49
CA VAL A 99 -8.84 2.16 -9.60
C VAL A 99 -8.23 3.24 -10.49
N ARG A 100 -8.60 3.19 -11.76
CA ARG A 100 -8.32 4.24 -12.75
C ARG A 100 -9.66 4.75 -13.25
N ILE A 101 -9.98 6.01 -12.97
CA ILE A 101 -11.20 6.64 -13.48
C ILE A 101 -10.88 7.21 -14.86
N ALA A 102 -11.48 6.65 -15.91
CA ALA A 102 -11.14 7.04 -17.28
C ALA A 102 -11.38 8.54 -17.52
N ARG A 103 -10.41 9.17 -18.18
CA ARG A 103 -10.48 10.52 -18.72
C ARG A 103 -9.78 10.56 -20.08
N ASP A 104 -10.26 11.40 -20.96
CA ASP A 104 -9.68 11.66 -22.27
C ASP A 104 -8.26 12.25 -22.13
N PRO A 105 -7.27 11.80 -22.91
CA PRO A 105 -5.88 12.19 -22.73
C PRO A 105 -5.58 13.66 -23.08
N GLU A 106 -6.42 14.31 -23.90
CA GLU A 106 -6.18 15.69 -24.36
C GLU A 106 -6.99 16.71 -23.56
N SER A 107 -8.30 16.50 -23.46
CA SER A 107 -9.23 17.35 -22.70
C SER A 107 -9.15 17.10 -21.20
N LEU A 108 -8.66 15.93 -20.76
CA LEU A 108 -8.62 15.50 -19.36
C LEU A 108 -9.98 15.30 -18.71
N GLU A 109 -11.05 15.35 -19.50
CA GLU A 109 -12.43 15.21 -19.06
C GLU A 109 -12.87 13.73 -19.12
N SER A 110 -13.87 13.37 -18.31
CA SER A 110 -14.49 12.05 -18.38
C SER A 110 -15.17 11.85 -19.75
N PRO A 111 -14.99 10.69 -20.41
CA PRO A 111 -15.64 10.42 -21.68
C PRO A 111 -17.16 10.20 -21.58
N THR A 112 -17.68 10.05 -20.35
CA THR A 112 -19.10 9.71 -20.12
C THR A 112 -19.86 10.73 -19.28
N VAL A 113 -19.18 11.70 -18.66
CA VAL A 113 -19.79 12.72 -17.80
C VAL A 113 -19.16 14.07 -18.10
N ALA A 114 -19.91 14.93 -18.79
CA ALA A 114 -19.47 16.30 -19.08
C ALA A 114 -19.27 17.10 -17.77
N GLY A 115 -18.23 17.93 -17.73
CA GLY A 115 -17.78 18.71 -16.59
C GLY A 115 -16.99 17.93 -15.53
N LEU A 116 -16.83 16.61 -15.67
CA LEU A 116 -16.09 15.79 -14.70
C LEU A 116 -14.63 15.60 -15.14
N TYR A 117 -13.67 16.00 -14.30
CA TYR A 117 -12.24 15.85 -14.58
C TYR A 117 -11.54 14.98 -13.52
N PRO A 118 -11.41 13.66 -13.75
CA PRO A 118 -10.67 12.78 -12.86
C PRO A 118 -9.22 13.22 -12.72
N CYS A 119 -8.72 13.36 -11.48
CA CYS A 119 -7.43 13.96 -11.19
C CYS A 119 -6.73 13.30 -9.99
N GLY A 120 -5.39 13.34 -10.00
CA GLY A 120 -4.54 12.98 -8.87
C GLY A 120 -4.51 11.47 -8.59
N GLU A 121 -4.07 11.13 -7.38
CA GLU A 121 -3.86 9.73 -6.98
C GLU A 121 -5.16 8.96 -6.90
N GLY A 122 -6.23 9.55 -6.32
CA GLY A 122 -7.53 8.89 -6.21
C GLY A 122 -8.10 8.43 -7.56
N ALA A 123 -7.91 9.23 -8.61
CA ALA A 123 -8.30 8.87 -9.98
C ALA A 123 -7.32 7.93 -10.69
N GLY A 124 -6.14 7.68 -10.10
CA GLY A 124 -5.09 6.81 -10.60
C GLY A 124 -4.10 7.49 -11.54
N TYR A 125 -3.99 8.82 -11.54
CA TYR A 125 -3.10 9.60 -12.45
C TYR A 125 -1.84 10.15 -11.78
N ALA A 126 -1.66 9.88 -10.50
CA ALA A 126 -0.49 10.27 -9.71
C ALA A 126 -0.18 9.21 -8.64
N GLY A 127 1.01 9.29 -8.04
CA GLY A 127 1.46 8.36 -6.99
C GLY A 127 2.27 9.04 -5.89
N GLY A 128 2.05 10.34 -5.69
CA GLY A 128 2.74 11.12 -4.66
C GLY A 128 2.45 12.62 -4.78
N ILE A 129 2.89 13.38 -3.79
CA ILE A 129 2.55 14.81 -3.62
C ILE A 129 2.84 15.62 -4.89
N VAL A 130 4.07 15.50 -5.42
CA VAL A 130 4.51 16.29 -6.60
C VAL A 130 3.74 15.89 -7.85
N SER A 131 3.57 14.60 -8.11
CA SER A 131 2.85 14.13 -9.31
C SER A 131 1.36 14.50 -9.25
N ALA A 132 0.74 14.44 -8.07
CA ALA A 132 -0.65 14.83 -7.86
C ALA A 132 -0.85 16.34 -8.09
N ALA A 133 0.08 17.17 -7.60
CA ALA A 133 0.04 18.62 -7.82
C ALA A 133 0.20 18.98 -9.30
N LEU A 134 1.12 18.32 -10.01
CA LEU A 134 1.32 18.53 -11.44
C LEU A 134 0.10 18.09 -12.26
N ASP A 135 -0.53 16.97 -11.90
CA ASP A 135 -1.76 16.53 -12.53
C ASP A 135 -2.92 17.51 -12.28
N GLY A 136 -3.07 17.97 -11.04
CA GLY A 136 -4.04 19.01 -10.66
C GLY A 136 -3.89 20.29 -11.46
N ARG A 137 -2.66 20.76 -11.65
CA ARG A 137 -2.39 21.94 -12.46
C ARG A 137 -2.77 21.74 -13.93
N ARG A 138 -2.53 20.55 -14.49
CA ARG A 138 -2.91 20.22 -15.88
C ARG A 138 -4.43 20.19 -16.05
N VAL A 139 -5.13 19.56 -15.11
CA VAL A 139 -6.59 19.48 -15.10
C VAL A 139 -7.21 20.87 -14.95
N ALA A 140 -6.73 21.69 -14.02
CA ALA A 140 -7.21 23.08 -13.86
C ALA A 140 -7.03 23.91 -15.15
N ALA A 141 -5.89 23.76 -15.84
CA ALA A 141 -5.66 24.42 -17.11
C ALA A 141 -6.59 23.91 -18.23
N ALA A 142 -6.94 22.62 -18.24
CA ALA A 142 -7.87 22.05 -19.20
C ALA A 142 -9.30 22.53 -18.97
N MET A 143 -9.75 22.57 -17.71
CA MET A 143 -11.02 23.16 -17.31
C MET A 143 -11.15 24.61 -17.76
N ALA A 144 -10.11 25.42 -17.53
CA ALA A 144 -10.09 26.83 -17.95
C ALA A 144 -10.22 26.99 -19.46
N ARG A 145 -9.58 26.13 -20.27
CA ARG A 145 -9.73 26.13 -21.74
C ARG A 145 -11.15 25.74 -22.16
N GLY A 146 -11.74 24.72 -21.53
CA GLY A 146 -13.10 24.27 -21.83
C GLY A 146 -14.14 25.36 -21.56
N LEU A 147 -14.00 26.10 -20.47
CA LEU A 147 -14.90 27.21 -20.11
C LEU A 147 -14.77 28.41 -21.04
N ALA A 148 -13.59 28.66 -21.62
CA ALA A 148 -13.38 29.79 -22.53
C ALA A 148 -13.94 29.56 -23.95
N LEU A 149 -14.35 28.33 -24.27
CA LEU A 149 -14.86 27.92 -25.58
C LEU A 149 -16.39 27.74 -25.62
N GLY A 150 -17.07 27.88 -24.49
CA GLY A 150 -18.54 27.85 -24.36
C GLY A 150 -19.13 29.25 -24.20
#